data_AF-A0A538PUD2-F1
#
_entry.id   AF-A0A538PUD2-F1
#
_cell.length_a   1.000
_cell.length_b   1.000
_cell.length_c   1.000
_cell.angle_alpha   90.00
_cell.angle_beta   90.00
_cell.angle_gamma   90.00
#
_symmetry.space_group_name_H-M   'P 1'
#
loop_
_entity.id
_entity.type
_entity.pdbx_description
1 polymer ?
#
loop_
_entity_poly.entity_id
_entity_poly.type
_entity_poly.pdbx_seq_one_letter_code
_entity_poly.pdbx_strand_id
1 'polypeptide(L)' 'MSAPRTLRRDLGPWASASIVVGTVIGTGVFLKTAVMAQLGGSPAWVLAAWGIAGVLSFTGAMT' A
#
# COMPACT_ATOMS: atom_id res chain seq x y z
N MET A 1 -14.89 12.46 37.69
CA MET A 1 -15.08 11.20 36.94
C MET A 1 -15.23 11.56 35.48
N SER A 2 -14.24 11.27 34.63
CA SER A 2 -14.29 11.62 33.20
C SER A 2 -15.27 10.69 32.49
N ALA A 3 -16.24 11.25 31.75
CA ALA A 3 -17.21 10.48 31.00
C ALA A 3 -16.51 9.50 30.01
N PRO A 4 -17.07 8.30 29.77
CA PRO A 4 -16.48 7.35 28.84
C PRO A 4 -16.36 7.98 27.44
N ARG A 5 -15.15 8.00 26.87
CA ARG A 5 -14.96 8.45 25.48
C ARG A 5 -15.47 7.37 24.53
N THR A 6 -16.65 7.58 23.96
CA THR A 6 -17.19 6.71 22.90
C THR A 6 -16.64 7.19 21.54
N LEU A 7 -15.90 6.33 20.84
CA LEU A 7 -15.46 6.59 19.47
C LEU A 7 -16.65 6.55 18.52
N ARG A 8 -16.84 7.61 17.73
CA ARG A 8 -17.84 7.63 16.65
C ARG A 8 -17.35 6.74 15.51
N ARG A 9 -18.21 5.84 15.03
CA ARG A 9 -17.90 4.95 13.90
C ARG A 9 -18.17 5.65 12.56
N ASP A 10 -17.42 6.71 12.32
CA ASP A 10 -17.57 7.55 11.13
C ASP A 10 -16.62 7.15 9.99
N LEU A 11 -15.66 6.23 10.24
CA LEU A 11 -14.79 5.68 9.21
C LEU A 11 -15.55 4.65 8.36
N GLY A 12 -16.28 5.16 7.38
CA GLY A 12 -16.87 4.35 6.32
C GLY A 12 -15.81 3.73 5.40
N PRO A 13 -16.21 2.80 4.50
CA PRO A 13 -15.28 2.07 3.63
C PRO A 13 -14.33 2.96 2.83
N TRP A 14 -14.84 4.08 2.31
CA TRP A 14 -14.03 5.02 1.51
C TRP A 14 -13.00 5.80 2.33
N ALA A 15 -13.36 6.21 3.54
CA ALA A 15 -12.44 6.91 4.44
C ALA A 15 -11.32 5.94 4.86
N SER A 16 -11.67 4.73 5.23
CA SER A 16 -10.72 3.67 5.59
C SER A 16 -9.80 3.30 4.42
N ALA A 17 -10.35 3.11 3.21
CA ALA A 17 -9.55 2.80 2.02
C ALA A 17 -8.57 3.93 1.67
N SER A 18 -9.01 5.19 1.74
CA SER A 18 -8.16 6.35 1.45
C SER A 18 -6.98 6.45 2.40
N ILE A 19 -7.20 6.17 3.70
CA ILE A 19 -6.14 6.15 4.70
C ILE A 19 -5.14 5.04 4.36
N VAL A 20 -5.61 3.82 4.10
CA VAL A 20 -4.73 2.69 3.76
C VAL A 20 -3.89 3.01 2.52
N VAL A 21 -4.52 3.48 1.44
CA VAL A 21 -3.82 3.87 0.20
C VAL A 21 -2.79 4.96 0.48
N GLY A 22 -3.15 6.01 1.24
CA GLY A 22 -2.25 7.10 1.58
C GLY A 22 -1.07 6.66 2.45
N THR A 23 -1.25 5.67 3.32
CA THR A 23 -0.15 5.13 4.15
C THR A 23 0.77 4.17 3.39
N VAL A 24 0.26 3.46 2.39
CA VAL A 24 1.03 2.48 1.61
C VAL A 24 1.85 3.15 0.51
N ILE A 25 1.31 4.18 -0.15
CA ILE A 25 2.03 4.91 -1.20
C ILE A 25 3.08 5.83 -0.56
N GLY A 26 4.35 5.41 -0.64
CA GLY A 26 5.50 6.18 -0.16
C GLY A 26 6.56 6.41 -1.23
N THR A 27 7.76 6.84 -0.81
CA THR A 27 8.91 7.12 -1.69
C THR A 27 9.39 5.91 -2.49
N GLY A 28 9.07 4.70 -2.03
CA GLY A 28 9.47 3.44 -2.66
C GLY A 28 9.07 3.33 -4.13
N VAL A 29 7.89 3.84 -4.52
CA VAL A 29 7.44 3.78 -5.92
C VAL A 29 8.35 4.55 -6.88
N PHE A 30 9.01 5.61 -6.40
CA PHE A 30 9.93 6.43 -7.20
C PHE A 30 11.37 5.89 -7.16
N LEU A 31 11.84 5.46 -5.98
CA LEU A 31 13.23 5.06 -5.78
C LEU A 31 13.50 3.61 -6.19
N LYS A 32 12.60 2.68 -5.85
CA LYS A 32 12.81 1.25 -6.14
C LYS A 32 12.69 0.96 -7.63
N THR A 33 11.75 1.61 -8.33
CA THR A 33 11.55 1.43 -9.77
C THR A 33 12.80 1.81 -10.56
N ALA A 34 13.47 2.92 -10.20
CA ALA A 34 14.72 3.33 -10.82
C ALA A 34 15.82 2.27 -10.67
N VAL A 35 16.03 1.76 -9.45
CA VAL A 35 17.03 0.70 -9.20
C VAL A 35 16.67 -0.61 -9.92
N MET A 36 15.39 -1.00 -9.92
CA MET A 36 14.93 -2.19 -10.62
C MET A 36 15.09 -2.07 -12.14
N ALA A 37 14.86 -0.89 -12.71
CA ALA A 37 15.05 -0.65 -14.14
C ALA A 37 16.54 -0.71 -14.53
N GLN A 38 17.42 -0.17 -13.67
CA GLN A 38 18.87 -0.23 -13.87
C GLN A 38 19.43 -1.65 -13.80
N LEU A 39 18.97 -2.45 -12.83
CA LEU A 39 19.49 -3.81 -12.59
C LEU A 39 18.76 -4.89 -13.39
N GLY A 40 17.46 -4.72 -13.64
CA GLY A 40 16.59 -5.75 -14.23
C GLY A 40 16.61 -5.80 -15.76
N GLY A 41 17.22 -4.81 -16.43
CA GLY A 41 17.47 -4.79 -17.88
C GLY A 41 16.23 -4.74 -18.78
N SER A 42 15.01 -4.91 -18.25
CA SER A 42 13.75 -4.85 -18.99
C SER A 42 12.63 -4.24 -18.15
N PRO A 43 11.84 -3.29 -18.70
CA PRO A 43 10.66 -2.74 -18.05
C PRO A 43 9.60 -3.80 -17.68
N ALA A 44 9.52 -4.90 -18.46
CA ALA A 44 8.57 -5.97 -18.20
C ALA A 44 8.85 -6.65 -16.84
N TRP A 45 10.12 -6.81 -16.46
CA TRP A 45 10.48 -7.37 -15.16
C TRP A 45 10.11 -6.46 -14.00
N VAL A 46 10.22 -5.14 -14.19
CA VAL A 46 9.82 -4.16 -13.17
C VAL A 46 8.31 -4.26 -12.93
N LEU A 47 7.52 -4.28 -14.00
CA LEU A 47 6.06 -4.42 -13.91
C LEU A 47 5.64 -5.76 -13.29
N ALA A 48 6.26 -6.87 -13.69
CA ALA A 48 5.99 -8.19 -13.14
C ALA A 48 6.28 -8.26 -11.64
N ALA A 49 7.43 -7.72 -11.20
CA ALA A 49 7.80 -7.69 -9.79
C ALA A 49 6.81 -6.85 -8.94
N TRP A 50 6.36 -5.69 -9.45
CA TRP A 50 5.32 -4.90 -8.78
C TRP A 50 3.98 -5.62 -8.72
N GLY A 51 3.58 -6.31 -9.80
CA GLY A 51 2.37 -7.13 -9.83
C GLY A 51 2.40 -8.24 -8.78
N ILE A 52 3.49 -9.01 -8.71
CA ILE A 52 3.66 -10.09 -7.73
C ILE A 52 3.66 -9.53 -6.31
N ALA A 53 4.38 -8.44 -6.06
CA ALA A 53 4.38 -7.79 -4.75
C ALA A 53 2.96 -7.34 -4.33
N GLY A 54 2.18 -6.76 -5.25
CA GLY A 54 0.80 -6.37 -4.99
C GLY A 54 -0.10 -7.55 -4.61
N VAL A 55 -0.02 -8.67 -5.33
CA VAL A 55 -0.78 -9.89 -5.01
C VAL A 55 -0.39 -10.45 -3.65
N LEU A 56 0.91 -10.48 -3.33
CA LEU A 56 1.40 -10.93 -2.03
C LEU A 56 0.89 -10.04 -0.90
N SER A 57 0.97 -8.71 -1.05
CA SER A 57 0.45 -7.76 -0.07
C SER A 57 -1.06 -7.88 0.12
N PHE A 58 -1.82 -8.08 -0.96
CA PHE A 58 -3.26 -8.30 -0.89
C PHE A 58 -3.60 -9.57 -0.11
N THR A 59 -2.90 -10.67 -0.41
CA THR A 59 -3.09 -11.95 0.30
C THR A 59 -2.78 -11.81 1.80
N GLY A 60 -1.69 -11.11 2.13
CA GLY A 60 -1.35 -10.81 3.53
C GLY A 60 -2.35 -9.90 4.24
N ALA A 61 -3.00 -8.97 3.53
CA ALA A 61 -4.03 -8.10 4.11
C ALA A 61 -5.36 -8.81 4.39
N MET A 62 -5.60 -9.97 3.75
CA MET A 62 -6.84 -10.75 3.94
C MET A 62 -6.75 -11.78 5.07
N THR A 63 -5.57 -11.94 5.70
CA THR A 63 -5.32 -12.90 6.80
C THR A 63 -5.19 -12.15 8.11
#